data_AF-A0A7R9GGS3-F1
#
_entry.id   AF-A0A7R9GGS3-F1
#
_cell.length_a   1.000
_cell.length_b   1.000
_cell.length_c   1.000
_cell.angle_alpha   90.00
_cell.angle_beta   90.00
_cell.angle_gamma   90.00
#
_symmetry.space_group_name_H-M   'P 1'
#
loop_
_entity.id
_entity.type
_entity.pdbx_description
1 polymer ?
#
loop_
_entity_poly.entity_id
_entity_poly.type
_entity_poly.pdbx_seq_one_letter_code
_entity_poly.pdbx_strand_id
1 'polypeptide(L)'
;MSVGGQEAASIFKVLDRIKGVSCLTFVKRSNEVKFLWFIKPKEKGSCGSTFGYDPRPGKPTMIYLGKKRCFKQGVLLHEVLHGLGFGHEHARHDRDNFIKIIWSNVPEGKRLQFKKLPAKLYPVHGPYDFYSIMHYPLWPRSRQKVKGNQSIEPITQNKHSLIKHKIGQRIDLTTNDIEKIRVAYGCNKAKMNTKSTTVTRATSSATSTESSTFGKLESKSMSMSTNSTTQEYTRESIPINSTTTTEIPESIASENQNDATPAAM
;
A
#
# COMPACT_ATOMS: atom_id res chain seq x y z
N MET A 1 -1.18 16.75 18.23
CA MET A 1 -2.17 16.73 17.11
C MET A 1 -3.12 17.90 17.26
N SER A 2 -3.59 18.54 16.18
CA SER A 2 -4.57 19.63 16.28
C SER A 2 -6.03 19.16 16.08
N VAL A 3 -6.24 17.85 16.17
CA VAL A 3 -7.54 17.16 16.02
C VAL A 3 -7.86 16.41 17.31
N GLY A 4 -9.15 16.26 17.65
CA GLY A 4 -9.59 15.70 18.94
C GLY A 4 -10.89 14.89 18.83
N GLY A 5 -11.28 14.23 19.92
CA GLY A 5 -12.53 13.44 19.98
C GLY A 5 -12.58 12.30 18.94
N GLN A 6 -13.72 12.16 18.25
CA GLN A 6 -13.94 11.12 17.24
C GLN A 6 -12.93 11.15 16.08
N GLU A 7 -12.41 12.34 15.74
CA GLU A 7 -11.38 12.50 14.71
C GLU A 7 -10.06 11.84 15.14
N ALA A 8 -9.68 11.99 16.41
CA ALA A 8 -8.51 11.32 16.98
C ALA A 8 -8.70 9.80 17.03
N ALA A 9 -9.88 9.32 17.43
CA ALA A 9 -10.21 7.89 17.43
C ALA A 9 -10.10 7.27 16.03
N SER A 10 -10.51 7.99 14.99
CA SER A 10 -10.37 7.54 13.59
C SER A 10 -8.91 7.40 13.17
N ILE A 11 -8.04 8.31 13.63
CA ILE A 11 -6.60 8.23 13.41
C ILE A 11 -6.00 7.02 14.12
N PHE A 12 -6.28 6.83 15.41
CA PHE A 12 -5.76 5.68 16.15
C PHE A 12 -6.19 4.35 15.52
N LYS A 13 -7.46 4.24 15.09
CA LYS A 13 -7.95 3.06 14.38
C LYS A 13 -7.10 2.70 13.15
N VAL A 14 -6.69 3.68 12.34
CA VAL A 14 -5.86 3.39 11.15
C VAL A 14 -4.40 3.09 11.50
N LEU A 15 -3.86 3.71 12.55
CA LEU A 15 -2.52 3.40 13.04
C LEU A 15 -2.48 1.96 13.59
N ASP A 16 -3.51 1.55 14.33
CA ASP A 16 -3.67 0.17 14.80
C ASP A 16 -3.87 -0.81 13.65
N ARG A 17 -4.60 -0.41 12.60
CA ARG A 17 -4.74 -1.22 11.38
C ARG A 17 -3.39 -1.51 10.73
N ILE A 18 -2.53 -0.49 10.59
CA ILE A 18 -1.17 -0.64 10.01
C ILE A 18 -0.28 -1.47 10.95
N LYS A 19 -0.34 -1.21 12.26
CA LYS A 19 0.39 -1.99 13.27
C LYS A 19 0.00 -3.47 13.22
N GLY A 20 -1.28 -3.80 13.11
CA GLY A 20 -1.77 -5.17 13.07
C GLY A 20 -1.34 -5.98 11.85
N VAL A 21 -0.93 -5.33 10.76
CA VAL A 21 -0.47 -6.01 9.52
C VAL A 21 1.02 -5.89 9.29
N SER A 22 1.75 -5.14 10.09
CA SER A 22 3.18 -4.90 9.89
C SER A 22 3.94 -5.02 11.21
N CYS A 23 5.22 -4.69 11.19
CA CYS A 23 6.06 -4.56 12.37
C CYS A 23 6.13 -3.11 12.88
N LEU A 24 5.41 -2.18 12.24
CA LEU A 24 5.41 -0.78 12.62
C LEU A 24 4.66 -0.59 13.94
N THR A 25 5.25 0.20 14.82
CA THR A 25 4.61 0.66 16.05
C THR A 25 4.44 2.16 16.01
N PHE A 26 3.27 2.64 16.46
CA PHE A 26 2.99 4.05 16.60
C PHE A 26 2.88 4.38 18.08
N VAL A 27 3.65 5.37 18.52
CA VAL A 27 3.65 5.84 19.90
C VAL A 27 3.25 7.31 19.93
N LYS A 28 2.60 7.73 21.02
CA LYS A 28 2.33 9.15 21.22
C LYS A 28 3.67 9.84 21.43
N ARG A 29 3.94 10.83 20.58
CA ARG A 29 5.16 11.63 20.66
C ARG A 29 5.33 12.22 22.07
N SER A 30 6.54 12.10 22.58
CA SER A 30 7.08 12.79 23.75
C SER A 30 7.99 13.93 23.27
N ASN A 31 9.30 13.68 23.16
CA ASN A 31 10.33 14.64 22.75
C ASN A 31 10.98 14.28 21.41
N GLU A 32 10.46 13.29 20.67
CA GLU A 32 11.05 12.86 19.40
C GLU A 32 11.06 14.04 18.43
N VAL A 33 12.21 14.27 17.80
CA VAL A 33 12.40 15.38 16.85
C VAL A 33 11.54 15.19 15.60
N LYS A 34 11.25 13.93 15.26
CA LYS A 34 10.60 13.50 14.03
C LYS A 34 9.38 12.67 14.35
N PHE A 35 8.25 13.03 13.77
CA PHE A 35 6.95 12.46 14.09
C PHE A 35 5.95 12.75 12.98
N LEU A 36 4.88 11.96 12.94
CA LEU A 36 3.70 12.24 12.12
C LEU A 36 2.87 13.33 12.80
N TRP A 37 2.65 14.44 12.12
CA TRP A 37 1.82 15.54 12.61
C TRP A 37 0.48 15.60 11.87
N PHE A 38 -0.54 15.05 12.50
CA PHE A 38 -1.92 15.18 12.06
C PHE A 38 -2.46 16.56 12.38
N ILE A 39 -2.79 17.31 11.33
CA ILE A 39 -3.30 18.68 11.41
C ILE A 39 -4.60 18.85 10.64
N LYS A 40 -5.50 19.63 11.22
CA LYS A 40 -6.71 20.14 10.57
C LYS A 40 -6.50 21.63 10.30
N PRO A 41 -6.14 22.04 9.08
CA PRO A 41 -5.97 23.45 8.74
C PRO A 41 -7.29 24.21 8.95
N LYS A 42 -7.18 25.49 9.33
CA LYS A 42 -8.35 26.36 9.62
C LYS A 42 -9.17 26.69 8.37
N GLU A 43 -8.53 26.75 7.20
CA GLU A 43 -9.20 26.94 5.92
C GLU A 43 -9.66 25.61 5.30
N LYS A 44 -10.51 25.67 4.26
CA LYS A 44 -11.03 24.49 3.52
C LYS A 44 -9.90 23.72 2.80
N GLY A 45 -9.07 23.03 3.56
CA GLY A 45 -7.94 22.23 3.07
C GLY A 45 -8.38 20.90 2.46
N SER A 46 -7.53 20.33 1.63
CA SER A 46 -7.69 18.96 1.14
C SER A 46 -7.33 17.90 2.19
N CYS A 47 -7.43 16.64 1.80
CA CYS A 47 -6.65 15.57 2.44
C CYS A 47 -5.26 15.57 1.77
N GLY A 48 -4.21 15.24 2.51
CA GLY A 48 -2.87 15.19 1.93
C GLY A 48 -1.82 14.81 2.97
N SER A 49 -0.62 14.48 2.50
CA SER A 49 0.55 14.31 3.37
C SER A 49 1.82 14.76 2.67
N THR A 50 2.80 15.20 3.45
CA THR A 50 4.20 15.27 2.97
C THR A 50 4.72 13.85 2.74
N PHE A 51 5.66 13.70 1.81
CA PHE A 51 6.16 12.40 1.42
C PHE A 51 7.28 11.90 2.34
N GLY A 52 7.03 10.79 3.05
CA GLY A 52 8.04 10.06 3.79
C GLY A 52 8.72 10.82 4.93
N TYR A 53 9.87 10.28 5.32
CA TYR A 53 10.78 10.88 6.30
C TYR A 53 11.64 11.96 5.64
N ASP A 54 11.57 13.18 6.15
CA ASP A 54 12.47 14.28 5.77
C ASP A 54 13.60 14.40 6.79
N PRO A 55 14.88 14.22 6.42
CA PRO A 55 16.00 14.29 7.35
C PRO A 55 16.30 15.71 7.87
N ARG A 56 15.80 16.78 7.22
CA ARG A 56 16.15 18.17 7.57
C ARG A 56 15.56 18.59 8.92
N PRO A 57 16.30 19.26 9.83
CA PRO A 57 15.82 19.63 11.16
C PRO A 57 14.47 20.37 11.16
N GLY A 58 13.63 20.13 12.17
CA GLY A 58 12.36 20.84 12.35
C GLY A 58 11.26 20.52 11.33
N LYS A 59 11.45 19.54 10.45
CA LYS A 59 10.45 19.07 9.48
C LYS A 59 9.77 17.78 9.95
N PRO A 60 8.61 17.84 10.63
CA PRO A 60 7.79 16.65 10.84
C PRO A 60 7.08 16.25 9.54
N THR A 61 6.63 14.99 9.48
CA THR A 61 5.82 14.50 8.37
C THR A 61 4.38 14.96 8.60
N MET A 62 3.92 15.91 7.80
CA MET A 62 2.59 16.52 7.95
C MET A 62 1.53 15.63 7.32
N ILE A 63 0.39 15.48 8.01
CA ILE A 63 -0.82 14.85 7.49
C ILE A 63 -1.97 15.84 7.64
N TYR A 64 -2.44 16.35 6.50
CA TYR A 64 -3.47 17.38 6.39
C TYR A 64 -4.86 16.74 6.29
N LEU A 65 -5.75 17.09 7.21
CA LEU A 65 -7.09 16.53 7.35
C LEU A 65 -8.17 17.63 7.32
N GLY A 66 -8.13 18.48 6.28
CA GLY A 66 -8.96 19.70 6.22
C GLY A 66 -10.46 19.50 6.02
N LYS A 67 -10.90 18.32 5.59
CA LYS A 67 -12.33 18.00 5.31
C LYS A 67 -12.79 16.80 6.13
N LYS A 68 -14.08 16.75 6.49
CA LYS A 68 -14.70 15.59 7.17
C LYS A 68 -14.42 14.26 6.46
N ARG A 69 -14.41 14.26 5.11
CA ARG A 69 -14.09 13.07 4.31
C ARG A 69 -12.69 12.51 4.54
N CYS A 70 -11.75 13.32 5.04
CA CYS A 70 -10.37 12.91 5.29
C CYS A 70 -10.27 11.92 6.45
N PHE A 71 -11.26 11.87 7.35
CA PHE A 71 -11.32 10.94 8.48
C PHE A 71 -11.95 9.58 8.11
N LYS A 72 -12.33 9.37 6.84
CA LYS A 72 -12.72 8.04 6.37
C LYS A 72 -11.49 7.13 6.42
N GLN A 73 -11.67 5.90 6.92
CA GLN A 73 -10.60 4.92 7.14
C GLN A 73 -9.63 4.81 5.95
N GLY A 74 -10.13 4.54 4.74
CA GLY A 74 -9.23 4.36 3.59
C GLY A 74 -8.56 5.65 3.11
N VAL A 75 -9.13 6.83 3.40
CA VAL A 75 -8.44 8.11 3.11
C VAL A 75 -7.33 8.33 4.13
N LEU A 76 -7.58 8.12 5.42
CA LEU A 76 -6.55 8.20 6.45
C LEU A 76 -5.40 7.21 6.20
N LEU A 77 -5.71 5.95 5.85
CA LEU A 77 -4.69 4.96 5.49
C LEU A 77 -3.83 5.44 4.32
N HIS A 78 -4.44 6.01 3.26
CA HIS A 78 -3.73 6.58 2.11
C HIS A 78 -2.76 7.70 2.54
N GLU A 79 -3.22 8.66 3.34
CA GLU A 79 -2.38 9.78 3.75
C GLU A 79 -1.28 9.35 4.74
N VAL A 80 -1.56 8.40 5.63
CA VAL A 80 -0.54 7.84 6.52
C VAL A 80 0.53 7.09 5.70
N LEU A 81 0.14 6.34 4.67
CA LEU A 81 1.08 5.66 3.78
C LEU A 81 1.99 6.63 3.02
N HIS A 82 1.47 7.75 2.52
CA HIS A 82 2.33 8.82 1.98
C HIS A 82 3.35 9.29 3.01
N GLY A 83 2.90 9.52 4.24
CA GLY A 83 3.79 9.90 5.34
C GLY A 83 4.83 8.84 5.70
N LEU A 84 4.51 7.56 5.49
CA LEU A 84 5.44 6.43 5.62
C LEU A 84 6.33 6.22 4.38
N GLY A 85 6.20 7.06 3.35
CA GLY A 85 7.05 7.06 2.17
C GLY A 85 6.54 6.24 0.99
N PHE A 86 5.26 5.88 0.95
CA PHE A 86 4.67 5.16 -0.18
C PHE A 86 4.15 6.13 -1.25
N GLY A 87 4.66 5.97 -2.47
CA GLY A 87 4.19 6.67 -3.66
C GLY A 87 2.85 6.18 -4.17
N HIS A 88 2.21 6.98 -5.03
CA HIS A 88 1.04 6.50 -5.76
C HIS A 88 1.41 5.34 -6.69
N GLU A 89 0.54 4.34 -6.77
CA GLU A 89 0.79 3.16 -7.61
C GLU A 89 0.88 3.53 -9.10
N HIS A 90 0.07 4.49 -9.56
CA HIS A 90 0.13 5.03 -10.93
C HIS A 90 1.38 5.89 -11.19
N ALA A 91 2.22 6.13 -10.19
CA ALA A 91 3.48 6.84 -10.34
C ALA A 91 4.68 5.88 -10.44
N ARG A 92 4.48 4.56 -10.40
CA ARG A 92 5.59 3.61 -10.61
C ARG A 92 6.28 3.83 -11.95
N HIS A 93 7.58 3.56 -12.00
CA HIS A 93 8.36 3.71 -13.23
C HIS A 93 7.92 2.74 -14.34
N ASP A 94 7.44 1.55 -13.96
CA ASP A 94 6.96 0.46 -14.82
C ASP A 94 5.46 0.54 -15.17
N ARG A 95 4.74 1.58 -14.71
CA ARG A 95 3.28 1.67 -14.85
C ARG A 95 2.76 1.54 -16.28
N ASP A 96 3.56 1.94 -17.28
CA ASP A 96 3.08 2.06 -18.66
C ASP A 96 2.88 0.68 -19.31
N ASN A 97 3.34 -0.39 -18.64
CA ASN A 97 3.00 -1.77 -18.97
C ASN A 97 1.57 -2.16 -18.52
N PHE A 98 0.94 -1.36 -17.65
CA PHE A 98 -0.31 -1.69 -16.96
C PHE A 98 -1.41 -0.65 -17.18
N ILE A 99 -1.04 0.62 -17.36
CA ILE A 99 -1.97 1.72 -17.59
C ILE A 99 -1.45 2.66 -18.68
N LYS A 100 -2.38 3.34 -19.36
CA LYS A 100 -2.10 4.47 -20.23
C LYS A 100 -2.60 5.75 -19.57
N ILE A 101 -1.78 6.80 -19.59
CA ILE A 101 -2.22 8.15 -19.23
C ILE A 101 -2.78 8.84 -20.47
N ILE A 102 -4.04 9.24 -20.43
CA ILE A 102 -4.71 9.94 -21.54
C ILE A 102 -4.49 11.43 -21.37
N TRP A 103 -3.34 11.92 -21.81
CA TRP A 103 -2.88 13.29 -21.58
C TRP A 103 -3.80 14.39 -22.12
N SER A 104 -4.59 14.09 -23.17
CA SER A 104 -5.62 14.99 -23.70
C SER A 104 -6.73 15.27 -22.68
N ASN A 105 -6.98 14.33 -21.77
CA ASN A 105 -7.98 14.44 -20.71
C ASN A 105 -7.43 15.08 -19.42
N VAL A 106 -6.10 15.25 -19.31
CA VAL A 106 -5.43 15.85 -18.15
C VAL A 106 -5.19 17.35 -18.39
N PRO A 107 -5.73 18.25 -17.55
CA PRO A 107 -5.40 19.67 -17.60
C PRO A 107 -3.90 19.91 -17.41
N GLU A 108 -3.33 20.82 -18.19
CA GLU A 108 -1.88 21.04 -18.26
C GLU A 108 -1.25 21.30 -16.88
N GLY A 109 -1.83 22.22 -16.09
CA GLY A 109 -1.36 22.51 -14.73
C GLY A 109 -1.48 21.35 -13.74
N LYS A 110 -2.07 20.21 -14.12
CA LYS A 110 -2.18 19.00 -13.28
C LYS A 110 -1.30 17.85 -13.77
N ARG A 111 -0.60 17.97 -14.91
CA ARG A 111 0.22 16.89 -15.48
C ARG A 111 1.34 16.42 -14.55
N LEU A 112 1.87 17.30 -13.71
CA LEU A 112 2.90 16.94 -12.71
C LEU A 112 2.45 15.83 -11.74
N GLN A 113 1.15 15.68 -11.48
CA GLN A 113 0.60 14.61 -10.61
C GLN A 113 0.63 13.22 -11.24
N PHE A 114 0.96 13.15 -12.53
CA PHE A 114 1.12 11.91 -13.29
C PHE A 114 2.60 11.67 -13.66
N LYS A 115 3.55 12.42 -13.09
CA LYS A 115 4.97 12.09 -13.25
C LYS A 115 5.28 10.75 -12.58
N LYS A 116 6.16 9.97 -13.20
CA LYS A 116 6.68 8.74 -12.62
C LYS A 116 7.70 9.08 -11.54
N LEU A 117 7.78 8.25 -10.52
CA LEU A 117 8.85 8.26 -9.53
C LEU A 117 10.12 7.64 -10.15
N PRO A 118 11.31 8.20 -9.91
CA PRO A 118 12.55 7.64 -10.42
C PRO A 118 12.82 6.25 -9.84
N ALA A 119 13.13 5.27 -10.70
CA ALA A 119 13.36 3.87 -10.29
C ALA A 119 14.46 3.73 -9.23
N LYS A 120 15.50 4.55 -9.31
CA LYS A 120 16.61 4.57 -8.33
C LYS A 120 16.17 4.96 -6.92
N LEU A 121 15.17 5.85 -6.81
CA LEU A 121 14.68 6.35 -5.52
C LEU A 121 13.47 5.57 -5.02
N TYR A 122 12.69 4.99 -5.93
CA TYR A 122 11.47 4.24 -5.63
C TYR A 122 11.42 2.94 -6.45
N PRO A 123 12.19 1.91 -6.02
CA PRO A 123 12.20 0.64 -6.70
C PRO A 123 10.85 -0.06 -6.60
N VAL A 124 10.54 -0.86 -7.62
CA VAL A 124 9.31 -1.65 -7.67
C VAL A 124 9.38 -2.81 -6.68
N HIS A 125 8.34 -2.93 -5.85
CA HIS A 125 8.15 -4.06 -4.95
C HIS A 125 6.84 -4.77 -5.29
N GLY A 126 6.97 -6.00 -5.81
CA GLY A 126 5.83 -6.84 -6.19
C GLY A 126 5.09 -6.40 -7.46
N PRO A 127 4.03 -7.15 -7.83
CA PRO A 127 3.25 -6.86 -9.03
C PRO A 127 2.51 -5.52 -8.95
N TYR A 128 2.15 -4.97 -10.10
CA TYR A 128 1.34 -3.76 -10.19
C TYR A 128 -0.07 -4.02 -9.61
N ASP A 129 -0.50 -3.17 -8.68
CA ASP A 129 -1.77 -3.35 -7.99
C ASP A 129 -2.80 -2.27 -8.36
N PHE A 130 -3.68 -2.58 -9.31
CA PHE A 130 -4.79 -1.71 -9.70
C PHE A 130 -5.73 -1.35 -8.55
N TYR A 131 -5.79 -2.16 -7.50
CA TYR A 131 -6.68 -1.97 -6.36
C TYR A 131 -6.00 -1.37 -5.14
N SER A 132 -4.69 -1.10 -5.25
CA SER A 132 -3.91 -0.47 -4.20
C SER A 132 -4.64 0.75 -3.68
N ILE A 133 -4.65 0.92 -2.36
CA ILE A 133 -5.16 2.15 -1.75
C ILE A 133 -4.39 3.38 -2.24
N MET A 134 -3.16 3.19 -2.72
CA MET A 134 -2.29 4.21 -3.30
C MET A 134 -2.55 4.47 -4.78
N HIS A 135 -3.41 3.71 -5.46
CA HIS A 135 -3.77 3.98 -6.84
C HIS A 135 -4.79 5.13 -6.94
N TYR A 136 -4.66 5.96 -7.97
CA TYR A 136 -5.70 6.93 -8.34
C TYR A 136 -6.93 6.26 -8.98
N PRO A 137 -8.12 6.88 -8.95
CA PRO A 137 -9.26 6.40 -9.74
C PRO A 137 -9.00 6.58 -11.25
N LEU A 138 -9.99 6.30 -12.12
CA LEU A 138 -9.87 6.47 -13.58
C LEU A 138 -10.01 7.91 -14.08
N TRP A 139 -10.75 8.76 -13.35
CA TRP A 139 -10.95 10.18 -13.68
C TRP A 139 -10.25 11.15 -12.69
N PRO A 140 -9.00 10.92 -12.27
CA PRO A 140 -8.30 11.85 -11.44
C PRO A 140 -8.02 13.08 -12.30
N ARG A 141 -8.50 14.23 -11.83
CA ARG A 141 -8.25 15.53 -12.48
C ARG A 141 -8.70 15.63 -13.93
N SER A 142 -9.53 14.70 -14.42
CA SER A 142 -10.07 14.79 -15.78
C SER A 142 -10.88 16.08 -15.94
N ARG A 143 -10.83 16.66 -17.14
CA ARG A 143 -11.67 17.81 -17.53
C ARG A 143 -13.15 17.53 -17.30
N GLN A 144 -13.60 16.29 -17.52
CA GLN A 144 -14.99 15.87 -17.33
C GLN A 144 -15.04 14.44 -16.76
N LYS A 145 -15.88 14.22 -15.75
CA LYS A 145 -16.05 12.90 -15.13
C LYS A 145 -17.16 12.09 -15.82
N VAL A 146 -16.98 11.84 -17.12
CA VAL A 146 -17.92 11.07 -17.95
C VAL A 146 -17.22 9.87 -18.60
N LYS A 147 -17.98 8.82 -18.94
CA LYS A 147 -17.46 7.62 -19.64
C LYS A 147 -16.77 8.06 -20.94
N GLY A 148 -15.54 7.60 -21.18
CA GLY A 148 -14.71 8.02 -22.32
C GLY A 148 -13.68 9.12 -22.00
N ASN A 149 -13.90 9.93 -20.97
CA ASN A 149 -12.98 11.01 -20.57
C ASN A 149 -12.06 10.63 -19.39
N GLN A 150 -11.66 9.36 -19.33
CA GLN A 150 -10.75 8.87 -18.27
C GLN A 150 -9.35 9.43 -18.48
N SER A 151 -8.66 9.82 -17.41
CA SER A 151 -7.25 10.23 -17.47
C SER A 151 -6.30 9.04 -17.34
N ILE A 152 -6.78 7.94 -16.76
CA ILE A 152 -6.05 6.68 -16.60
C ILE A 152 -6.89 5.56 -17.22
N GLU A 153 -6.27 4.80 -18.12
CA GLU A 153 -6.90 3.66 -18.79
C GLU A 153 -6.08 2.38 -18.54
N PRO A 154 -6.64 1.33 -17.89
CA PRO A 154 -5.96 0.06 -17.69
C PRO A 154 -5.72 -0.70 -19.00
N ILE A 155 -4.50 -1.18 -19.20
CA ILE A 155 -4.10 -2.06 -20.31
C ILE A 155 -4.40 -3.51 -19.88
N THR A 156 -5.67 -3.91 -19.93
CA THR A 156 -6.02 -5.32 -19.70
C THR A 156 -7.05 -5.78 -20.71
N GLN A 157 -6.71 -6.82 -21.47
CA GLN A 157 -7.61 -7.36 -22.51
C GLN A 157 -8.84 -8.05 -21.90
N ASN A 158 -8.73 -8.69 -20.72
CA ASN A 158 -9.78 -9.60 -20.23
C ASN A 158 -10.33 -9.31 -18.80
N LYS A 159 -9.83 -8.30 -18.08
CA LYS A 159 -10.26 -7.97 -16.70
C LYS A 159 -10.75 -6.53 -16.52
N HIS A 160 -11.01 -5.85 -17.64
CA HIS A 160 -11.25 -4.40 -17.67
C HIS A 160 -12.46 -3.98 -16.82
N SER A 161 -13.57 -4.73 -16.85
CA SER A 161 -14.79 -4.38 -16.09
C SER A 161 -14.55 -4.40 -14.56
N LEU A 162 -13.98 -5.49 -14.02
CA LEU A 162 -13.71 -5.60 -12.58
C LEU A 162 -12.69 -4.57 -12.09
N ILE A 163 -11.69 -4.25 -12.91
CA ILE A 163 -10.71 -3.20 -12.61
C ILE A 163 -11.41 -1.85 -12.51
N LYS A 164 -12.25 -1.50 -13.49
CA LYS A 164 -12.94 -0.20 -13.54
C LYS A 164 -13.75 0.11 -12.29
N HIS A 165 -14.36 -0.90 -11.66
CA HIS A 165 -15.21 -0.71 -10.50
C HIS A 165 -14.45 -0.55 -9.17
N LYS A 166 -13.19 -0.98 -9.10
CA LYS A 166 -12.43 -1.04 -7.83
C LYS A 166 -11.13 -0.23 -7.84
N ILE A 167 -10.62 0.19 -9.00
CA ILE A 167 -9.44 1.05 -9.08
C ILE A 167 -9.69 2.40 -8.40
N GLY A 168 -8.74 2.84 -7.58
CA GLY A 168 -8.90 4.04 -6.77
C GLY A 168 -9.82 3.87 -5.55
N GLN A 169 -10.06 2.64 -5.11
CA GLN A 169 -10.78 2.36 -3.86
C GLN A 169 -10.15 3.09 -2.65
N ARG A 170 -10.99 3.42 -1.67
CA ARG A 170 -10.60 4.03 -0.38
C ARG A 170 -11.32 3.33 0.78
N ILE A 171 -11.28 2.00 0.76
CA ILE A 171 -11.89 1.10 1.74
C ILE A 171 -10.82 0.62 2.73
N ASP A 172 -9.84 -0.15 2.27
CA ASP A 172 -8.75 -0.71 3.10
C ASP A 172 -7.51 -1.08 2.26
N LEU A 173 -6.44 -1.51 2.93
CA LEU A 173 -5.21 -2.02 2.32
C LEU A 173 -5.46 -3.31 1.53
N THR A 174 -4.86 -3.43 0.34
CA THR A 174 -4.78 -4.72 -0.36
C THR A 174 -3.69 -5.61 0.25
N THR A 175 -3.68 -6.89 -0.11
CA THR A 175 -2.57 -7.80 0.25
C THR A 175 -1.22 -7.27 -0.24
N ASN A 176 -1.18 -6.66 -1.44
CA ASN A 176 0.05 -6.09 -1.99
C ASN A 176 0.48 -4.81 -1.27
N ASP A 177 -0.47 -3.96 -0.83
CA ASP A 177 -0.16 -2.81 0.02
C ASP A 177 0.51 -3.28 1.32
N ILE A 178 -0.05 -4.31 1.97
CA ILE A 178 0.49 -4.90 3.20
C ILE A 178 1.90 -5.44 2.97
N GLU A 179 2.12 -6.19 1.89
CA GLU A 179 3.43 -6.77 1.61
C GLU A 179 4.47 -5.69 1.30
N LYS A 180 4.11 -4.64 0.56
CA LYS A 180 4.99 -3.48 0.33
C LYS A 180 5.40 -2.83 1.65
N ILE A 181 4.47 -2.65 2.59
CA ILE A 181 4.78 -2.14 3.93
C ILE A 181 5.79 -3.04 4.65
N ARG A 182 5.55 -4.35 4.64
CA ARG A 182 6.41 -5.32 5.32
C ARG A 182 7.81 -5.38 4.74
N VAL A 183 7.92 -5.37 3.41
CA VAL A 183 9.21 -5.39 2.71
C VAL A 183 9.99 -4.11 2.98
N ALA A 184 9.35 -2.94 2.79
CA ALA A 184 10.00 -1.64 2.95
C ALA A 184 10.54 -1.41 4.37
N TYR A 185 9.82 -1.89 5.39
CA TYR A 185 10.22 -1.76 6.80
C TYR A 185 10.88 -3.02 7.38
N GLY A 186 11.24 -4.00 6.54
CA GLY A 186 12.01 -5.17 6.96
C GLY A 186 11.29 -6.10 7.95
N CYS A 187 9.95 -6.09 7.99
CA CYS A 187 9.17 -6.86 8.95
C CYS A 187 9.36 -8.38 8.84
N ASN A 188 9.75 -8.87 7.67
CA ASN A 188 10.03 -10.28 7.44
C ASN A 188 11.36 -10.74 8.08
N LYS A 189 12.28 -9.81 8.40
CA LYS A 189 13.54 -10.12 9.09
C LYS A 189 13.35 -10.41 10.58
N ALA A 190 12.29 -9.89 11.19
CA ALA A 190 11.98 -10.11 12.61
C ALA A 190 11.58 -11.57 12.92
N LYS A 191 11.13 -12.35 11.91
CA LYS A 191 10.79 -13.77 12.06
C LYS A 191 11.97 -14.74 11.93
N MET A 192 13.16 -14.26 11.53
CA MET A 192 14.36 -15.09 11.35
C MET A 192 15.22 -15.20 12.63
N ASN A 193 14.85 -14.51 13.72
CA ASN A 193 15.58 -14.56 15.01
C ASN A 193 14.92 -15.45 16.08
N THR A 194 13.79 -16.11 15.79
CA THR A 194 13.26 -17.17 16.65
C THR A 194 13.90 -18.49 16.24
N LYS A 195 14.98 -18.86 16.95
CA LYS A 195 15.76 -20.07 16.78
C LYS A 195 14.89 -21.29 16.48
N SER A 196 15.21 -21.96 15.38
CA SER A 196 14.95 -23.39 15.17
C SER A 196 15.48 -24.14 16.39
N THR A 197 14.60 -24.49 17.31
CA THR A 197 14.92 -25.43 18.39
C THR A 197 14.56 -26.80 17.84
N THR A 198 15.57 -27.50 17.35
CA THR A 198 15.52 -28.91 17.02
C THR A 198 15.04 -29.67 18.26
N VAL A 199 13.81 -30.17 18.25
CA VAL A 199 13.32 -31.09 19.29
C VAL A 199 13.91 -32.46 18.97
N THR A 200 14.98 -32.83 19.66
CA THR A 200 15.47 -34.20 19.69
C THR A 200 14.50 -35.02 20.54
N ARG A 201 13.71 -35.89 19.89
CA ARG A 201 12.75 -36.79 20.56
C ARG A 201 13.52 -37.93 21.23
N ALA A 202 13.63 -37.89 22.56
CA ALA A 202 14.04 -39.04 23.36
C ALA A 202 12.87 -40.03 23.45
N THR A 203 13.11 -41.27 23.05
CA THR A 203 12.21 -42.42 23.23
C THR A 203 12.40 -43.04 24.60
N SER A 204 11.32 -43.19 25.36
CA SER A 204 11.24 -44.18 26.44
C SER A 204 9.88 -44.88 26.42
N SER A 205 9.96 -46.19 26.56
CA SER A 205 8.87 -47.18 26.61
C SER A 205 8.68 -47.61 28.07
N ALA A 206 7.42 -47.67 28.54
CA ALA A 206 6.86 -48.58 29.56
C ALA A 206 5.45 -48.07 29.92
N THR A 207 4.35 -48.72 29.54
CA THR A 207 3.68 -49.91 30.13
C THR A 207 2.87 -49.60 31.40
N SER A 208 1.53 -49.62 31.25
CA SER A 208 0.38 -50.01 32.13
C SER A 208 0.55 -50.01 33.66
N THR A 209 -0.41 -49.70 34.55
CA THR A 209 -1.90 -49.75 34.54
C THR A 209 -2.42 -49.16 35.88
N GLU A 210 -3.75 -48.97 35.98
CA GLU A 210 -4.57 -48.65 37.19
C GLU A 210 -4.59 -47.19 37.68
N SER A 211 -5.66 -46.64 38.29
CA SER A 211 -7.12 -46.85 38.29
C SER A 211 -7.73 -45.63 39.01
N SER A 212 -8.98 -45.32 38.65
CA SER A 212 -10.01 -44.58 39.40
C SER A 212 -10.00 -43.03 39.54
N THR A 213 -11.12 -42.49 39.02
CA THR A 213 -12.10 -41.57 39.64
C THR A 213 -12.04 -40.03 39.48
N PHE A 214 -13.22 -39.55 39.01
CA PHE A 214 -13.93 -38.27 39.22
C PHE A 214 -13.45 -36.99 38.55
N GLY A 215 -14.34 -36.38 37.75
CA GLY A 215 -14.31 -34.93 37.46
C GLY A 215 -14.81 -34.50 36.08
N LYS A 216 -16.13 -34.40 35.92
CA LYS A 216 -16.86 -33.83 34.77
C LYS A 216 -16.53 -32.34 34.55
N LEU A 217 -16.32 -31.89 33.31
CA LEU A 217 -16.95 -30.68 32.73
C LEU A 217 -16.56 -30.47 31.25
N GLU A 218 -17.59 -30.32 30.43
CA GLU A 218 -17.55 -30.13 28.98
C GLU A 218 -17.03 -28.74 28.58
N SER A 219 -16.28 -28.67 27.47
CA SER A 219 -16.40 -27.54 26.55
C SER A 219 -16.28 -28.04 25.10
N LYS A 220 -17.35 -27.84 24.33
CA LYS A 220 -17.43 -28.11 22.89
C LYS A 220 -16.42 -27.24 22.14
N SER A 221 -15.42 -27.84 21.51
CA SER A 221 -14.69 -27.21 20.40
C SER A 221 -15.33 -27.62 19.08
N MET A 222 -15.90 -26.65 18.36
CA MET A 222 -16.43 -26.85 17.02
C MET A 222 -15.26 -26.81 16.01
N SER A 223 -14.92 -27.96 15.44
CA SER A 223 -13.98 -28.08 14.33
C SER A 223 -14.65 -27.66 13.02
N MET A 224 -14.11 -26.66 12.33
CA MET A 224 -14.45 -26.41 10.92
C MET A 224 -13.38 -27.03 10.02
N SER A 225 -13.81 -28.07 9.31
CA SER A 225 -13.10 -28.71 8.21
C SER A 225 -12.97 -27.76 7.02
N THR A 226 -11.76 -27.58 6.51
CA THR A 226 -11.49 -26.91 5.25
C THR A 226 -11.16 -27.96 4.19
N ASN A 227 -12.09 -28.21 3.26
CA ASN A 227 -11.79 -28.93 2.03
C ASN A 227 -11.02 -28.02 1.07
N SER A 228 -9.72 -28.29 0.90
CA SER A 228 -8.90 -27.69 -0.15
C SER A 228 -8.67 -28.75 -1.22
N THR A 229 -9.37 -28.64 -2.34
CA THR A 229 -9.11 -29.42 -3.55
C THR A 229 -8.02 -28.71 -4.34
N THR A 230 -6.81 -29.25 -4.32
CA THR A 230 -5.72 -28.90 -5.22
C THR A 230 -5.95 -29.58 -6.57
N GLN A 231 -6.15 -28.81 -7.63
CA GLN A 231 -5.94 -29.29 -9.00
C GLN A 231 -4.63 -28.73 -9.53
N GLU A 232 -3.71 -29.65 -9.82
CA GLU A 232 -2.47 -29.40 -10.54
C GLU A 232 -2.79 -29.00 -11.98
N TYR A 233 -2.17 -27.94 -12.47
CA TYR A 233 -2.17 -27.58 -13.89
C TYR A 233 -0.74 -27.67 -14.41
N THR A 234 -0.50 -28.67 -15.25
CA THR A 234 0.75 -28.93 -15.96
C THR A 234 1.04 -27.82 -16.96
N ARG A 235 2.28 -27.30 -16.95
CA ARG A 235 2.77 -26.32 -17.93
C ARG A 235 3.18 -27.03 -19.22
N GLU A 236 2.48 -26.75 -20.31
CA GLU A 236 2.99 -27.00 -21.67
C GLU A 236 3.85 -25.81 -22.13
N SER A 237 5.04 -26.13 -22.62
CA SER A 237 6.02 -25.21 -23.19
C SER A 237 5.76 -25.02 -24.70
N ILE A 238 5.64 -23.77 -25.15
CA ILE A 238 5.58 -23.39 -26.57
C ILE A 238 6.84 -22.60 -26.96
N PRO A 239 7.40 -22.80 -28.17
CA PRO A 239 8.77 -22.38 -28.52
C PRO A 239 8.91 -20.89 -28.79
N ILE A 240 10.12 -20.42 -28.49
CA ILE A 240 10.66 -19.08 -28.76
C ILE A 240 11.08 -19.01 -30.23
N ASN A 241 10.56 -18.03 -30.98
CA ASN A 241 11.11 -17.64 -32.28
C ASN A 241 11.68 -16.23 -32.23
N SER A 242 12.87 -16.08 -32.79
CA SER A 242 13.78 -14.96 -32.64
C SER A 242 13.50 -13.81 -33.61
N THR A 243 14.14 -12.68 -33.29
CA THR A 243 14.59 -11.59 -34.19
C THR A 243 13.53 -10.68 -34.81
N THR A 244 13.55 -9.40 -34.42
CA THR A 244 13.92 -8.29 -35.33
C THR A 244 14.29 -7.07 -34.51
N THR A 245 15.54 -6.64 -34.68
CA THR A 245 16.17 -5.40 -34.20
C THR A 245 15.66 -4.20 -34.99
N THR A 246 15.39 -3.09 -34.33
CA THR A 246 15.46 -1.76 -34.97
C THR A 246 15.81 -0.72 -33.90
N GLU A 247 16.97 -0.10 -34.09
CA GLU A 247 17.55 0.97 -33.28
C GLU A 247 16.95 2.35 -33.63
N ILE A 248 17.47 3.39 -32.93
CA ILE A 248 17.55 4.84 -33.23
C ILE A 248 16.79 5.72 -32.20
N PRO A 249 17.36 6.82 -31.66
CA PRO A 249 18.65 7.00 -30.97
C PRO A 249 18.52 7.85 -29.67
N GLU A 250 19.61 7.99 -28.91
CA GLU A 250 19.74 8.90 -27.77
C GLU A 250 20.01 10.37 -28.19
N SER A 251 19.48 11.30 -27.39
CA SER A 251 19.98 12.65 -27.01
C SER A 251 18.74 13.50 -26.64
N ILE A 252 18.68 14.35 -25.61
CA ILE A 252 19.61 15.40 -25.16
C ILE A 252 19.37 15.69 -23.66
N ALA A 253 20.48 15.94 -22.95
CA ALA A 253 20.74 16.82 -21.80
C ALA A 253 19.54 17.53 -21.10
N SER A 254 19.30 17.27 -19.82
CA SER A 254 19.77 18.07 -18.65
C SER A 254 19.30 19.53 -18.62
N GLU A 255 18.34 19.83 -17.75
CA GLU A 255 18.24 21.15 -17.14
C GLU A 255 17.69 21.07 -15.71
N ASN A 256 18.25 21.97 -14.91
CA ASN A 256 18.29 21.97 -13.47
C ASN A 256 17.06 22.65 -12.86
N GLN A 257 16.75 22.21 -11.64
CA GLN A 257 16.36 23.02 -10.48
C GLN A 257 14.97 23.69 -10.37
N ASN A 258 14.38 23.31 -9.22
CA ASN A 258 13.73 24.15 -8.22
C ASN A 258 12.23 24.44 -8.33
N ASP A 259 11.63 24.23 -7.15
CA ASP A 259 10.35 24.71 -6.67
C ASP A 259 9.11 23.85 -6.97
N ALA A 260 8.82 22.93 -6.05
CA ALA A 260 7.53 22.26 -5.97
C ALA A 260 6.99 22.36 -4.53
N THR A 261 6.27 23.45 -4.28
CA THR A 261 5.27 23.53 -3.22
C THR A 261 4.22 22.41 -3.41
N PRO A 262 3.83 21.66 -2.37
CA PRO A 262 2.84 20.61 -2.51
C PRO A 262 1.43 21.21 -2.61
N ALA A 263 0.89 21.23 -3.84
CA ALA A 263 -0.48 21.65 -4.12
C ALA A 263 -1.51 20.60 -3.64
N ALA A 264 -2.32 21.04 -2.67
CA ALA A 264 -3.51 20.43 -2.09
C ALA A 264 -4.58 19.94 -3.11
N MET A 265 -5.19 18.75 -2.89
CA MET A 265 -6.48 18.30 -3.50
C MET A 265 -7.36 17.40 -2.65
#